data_AF-A0A8J7Q341-F1
#
_entry.id   AF-A0A8J7Q341-F1
#
_cell.length_a   1.000
_cell.length_b   1.000
_cell.length_c   1.000
_cell.angle_alpha   90.00
_cell.angle_beta   90.00
_cell.angle_gamma   90.00
#
_symmetry.space_group_name_H-M   'P 1'
#
loop_
_entity.id
_entity.type
_entity.pdbx_description
1 polymer ?
#
loop_
_entity_poly.entity_id
_entity_poly.type
_entity_poly.pdbx_seq_one_letter_code
_entity_poly.pdbx_strand_id
1 'polypeptide(L)' 'MDGTVRISTEVADALAERRGVVALESTLLAHGLPAGRNREVADRLERGGREHGAVPATIAV' A
#
# COMPACT_ATOMS: atom_id res chain seq x y z
N MET A 1 6.91 -14.11 -14.24
CA MET A 1 7.30 -13.52 -12.96
C MET A 1 7.25 -14.64 -11.95
N ASP A 2 8.35 -14.83 -11.22
CA ASP A 2 8.52 -15.85 -10.19
C ASP A 2 7.32 -15.84 -9.22
N GLY A 3 6.82 -17.03 -8.85
CA GLY A 3 5.59 -17.20 -8.07
C GLY A 3 5.66 -16.67 -6.63
N THR A 4 6.79 -16.09 -6.24
CA THR A 4 7.08 -15.62 -4.88
C THR A 4 6.54 -14.22 -4.57
N VAL A 5 6.29 -13.37 -5.57
CA VAL A 5 5.80 -12.00 -5.36
C VAL A 5 4.59 -11.71 -6.24
N ARG A 6 3.47 -11.31 -5.61
CA ARG A 6 2.25 -10.89 -6.28
C ARG A 6 2.09 -9.38 -6.16
N ILE A 7 2.08 -8.70 -7.30
CA ILE A 7 1.82 -7.25 -7.40
C ILE A 7 0.36 -7.07 -7.80
N SER A 8 -0.35 -6.15 -7.16
CA SER A 8 -1.72 -5.80 -7.57
C SER A 8 -1.73 -5.14 -8.95
N THR A 9 -2.83 -5.27 -9.68
CA THR A 9 -2.98 -4.67 -11.02
C THR A 9 -2.76 -3.16 -10.97
N GLU A 10 -3.31 -2.46 -9.98
CA GLU A 10 -3.15 -1.01 -9.83
C GLU A 10 -1.69 -0.57 -9.69
N VAL A 11 -0.89 -1.30 -8.89
CA VAL A 11 0.54 -1.00 -8.70
C VAL A 11 1.33 -1.37 -9.95
N ALA A 12 1.02 -2.50 -10.60
CA ALA A 12 1.68 -2.90 -11.84
C ALA A 12 1.47 -1.85 -12.95
N ASP A 13 0.25 -1.34 -13.10
CA ASP A 13 -0.09 -0.32 -14.09
C ASP A 13 0.61 1.00 -13.77
N ALA A 14 0.61 1.44 -12.51
CA ALA A 14 1.31 2.65 -12.08
C ALA A 14 2.81 2.58 -12.38
N LEU A 15 3.45 1.43 -12.14
CA LEU A 15 4.85 1.21 -12.46
C LEU A 15 5.11 1.24 -13.97
N ALA A 16 4.26 0.60 -14.78
CA ALA A 16 4.37 0.59 -16.25
C ALA A 16 4.24 2.00 -16.84
N GLU A 17 3.34 2.81 -16.28
CA GLU A 17 3.08 4.20 -16.67
C GLU A 17 4.06 5.21 -16.05
N ARG A 18 5.03 4.75 -15.25
CA ARG A 18 5.98 5.58 -14.49
C ARG A 18 5.28 6.61 -13.58
N ARG A 19 4.10 6.28 -13.05
CA ARG A 19 3.42 7.05 -12.01
C ARG A 19 4.08 6.79 -10.64
N GLY A 20 3.91 7.73 -9.72
CA GLY A 20 4.41 7.59 -8.36
C GLY A 20 3.77 6.42 -7.63
N VAL A 21 4.56 5.63 -6.91
CA VAL A 21 4.10 4.54 -6.03
C VAL A 21 4.72 4.75 -4.66
N VAL A 22 3.91 4.63 -3.61
CA VAL A 22 4.36 4.73 -2.21
C VAL A 22 4.15 3.39 -1.52
N ALA A 23 5.23 2.75 -1.11
CA ALA A 23 5.16 1.51 -0.33
C ALA A 23 4.73 1.81 1.12
N LEU A 24 3.82 0.99 1.65
CA LEU A 24 3.33 1.05 3.03
C LEU A 24 3.62 -0.27 3.76
N GLU A 25 4.04 -0.20 5.03
CA GLU A 25 4.34 -1.40 5.83
C GLU A 25 3.08 -2.04 6.45
N SER A 26 3.10 -3.37 6.60
CA SER A 26 2.02 -4.12 7.27
C SER A 26 2.25 -4.33 8.77
N THR A 27 3.51 -4.34 9.24
CA THR A 27 3.82 -4.64 10.65
C THR A 27 3.15 -3.66 11.61
N LEU A 28 3.19 -2.35 11.31
CA LEU A 28 2.53 -1.32 12.10
C LEU A 28 1.01 -1.52 12.15
N LEU A 29 0.40 -1.93 11.03
CA LEU A 29 -1.05 -2.18 10.94
C LEU A 29 -1.47 -3.46 11.68
N ALA A 30 -0.63 -4.50 11.65
CA ALA A 30 -0.94 -5.79 12.26
C ALA A 30 -0.64 -5.83 13.78
N HIS A 31 0.48 -5.23 14.20
CA HIS A 31 1.00 -5.40 15.57
C HIS A 31 1.31 -4.08 16.28
N GLY A 32 1.44 -2.98 15.55
CA GLY A 32 1.82 -1.68 16.12
C GLY A 32 0.64 -0.81 16.58
N LEU A 33 -0.60 -1.17 16.23
CA LEU A 33 -1.80 -0.39 16.51
C LEU A 33 -2.94 -1.25 17.08
N PRO A 34 -3.75 -0.73 18.00
CA PRO A 34 -4.96 -1.42 18.46
C PRO A 34 -5.94 -1.70 17.32
N ALA A 35 -6.74 -2.76 17.49
CA ALA A 35 -7.83 -3.10 16.57
C ALA A 35 -8.80 -1.91 16.39
N GLY A 36 -9.24 -1.69 15.16
CA GLY A 36 -10.06 -0.54 14.77
C GLY A 36 -9.20 0.66 14.36
N ARG A 37 -8.22 1.06 15.19
CA ARG A 37 -7.30 2.15 14.86
C ARG A 37 -6.33 1.76 13.74
N ASN A 38 -5.94 0.49 13.66
CA ASN A 38 -5.16 -0.02 12.54
C ASN A 38 -5.84 0.21 11.18
N ARG A 39 -7.15 -0.05 11.09
CA ARG A 39 -7.93 0.14 9.87
C ARG A 39 -8.06 1.62 9.51
N GLU A 40 -8.39 2.46 10.49
CA GLU A 40 -8.47 3.91 10.28
C GLU A 40 -7.15 4.49 9.75
N VAL A 41 -6.02 4.06 10.32
CA VAL A 41 -4.69 4.48 9.88
C VAL A 41 -4.37 3.96 8.48
N ALA A 42 -4.68 2.70 8.18
CA ALA A 42 -4.50 2.14 6.83
C ALA A 42 -5.27 2.97 5.78
N ASP A 43 -6.56 3.22 6.01
CA ASP A 43 -7.41 4.00 5.11
C ASP A 43 -6.88 5.43 4.92
N ARG A 44 -6.34 6.04 5.99
CA ARG A 44 -5.76 7.39 5.92
C ARG A 44 -4.45 7.43 5.14
N LEU A 45 -3.58 6.42 5.31
CA LEU A 45 -2.31 6.33 4.58
C LEU A 45 -2.56 6.10 3.08
N GLU A 46 -3.49 5.20 2.73
CA GLU A 46 -3.85 4.95 1.33
C GLU A 46 -4.45 6.20 0.68
N ARG A 47 -5.38 6.87 1.36
CA ARG A 47 -5.96 8.13 0.89
C ARG A 47 -4.90 9.21 0.73
N GLY A 48 -4.00 9.36 1.70
CA GLY A 48 -2.92 10.34 1.64
C GLY A 48 -2.01 10.15 0.42
N GLY A 49 -1.65 8.91 0.08
CA GLY A 49 -0.89 8.62 -1.15
C GLY A 49 -1.63 9.10 -2.40
N ARG A 50 -2.93 8.78 -2.50
CA ARG A 50 -3.78 9.15 -3.64
C ARG A 50 -3.96 10.65 -3.78
N GLU A 51 -4.18 11.36 -2.67
CA GLU A 51 -4.30 12.83 -2.63
C GLU A 51 -3.04 13.55 -3.16
N HIS A 52 -1.87 12.91 -3.01
CA HIS A 52 -0.59 13.42 -3.51
C HIS A 52 -0.21 12.86 -4.90
N GLY A 53 -1.15 12.22 -5.60
CA GLY A 53 -0.95 11.72 -6.96
C GLY A 53 -0.13 10.42 -7.05
N ALA A 54 0.07 9.72 -5.94
CA ALA A 54 0.76 8.43 -5.90
C ALA A 54 -0.22 7.26 -5.67
N VAL A 55 0.16 6.08 -6.17
CA VAL A 55 -0.54 4.83 -5.88
C VAL A 55 0.03 4.21 -4.60
N PRO A 56 -0.78 4.01 -3.54
CA PRO A 56 -0.33 3.34 -2.33
C PRO A 56 -0.17 1.83 -2.57
N ALA A 57 0.88 1.24 -2.00
CA ALA A 57 1.21 -0.18 -2.11
C ALA A 57 1.53 -0.77 -0.73
N THR A 58 0.52 -1.23 -0.01
CA THR A 58 0.72 -1.96 1.26
C THR A 58 1.35 -3.33 1.00
N ILE A 59 2.47 -3.61 1.65
CA ILE A 59 3.25 -4.86 1.48
C ILE A 59 3.01 -5.79 2.67
N ALA A 60 2.67 -7.04 2.39
CA ALA A 60 2.48 -8.12 3.36
C ALA A 60 2.93 -9.46 2.75
N VAL A 61 3.04 -10.49 3.61
CA VAL A 61 3.32 -11.89 3.25
C VAL A 61 2.19 -12.78 3.75
#